data_AF-A0A7G2LUW4-F1
#
_entry.id   AF-A0A7G2LUW4-F1
#
_cell.length_a   1.000
_cell.length_b   1.000
_cell.length_c   1.000
_cell.angle_alpha   90.00
_cell.angle_beta   90.00
_cell.angle_gamma   90.00
#
_symmetry.space_group_name_H-M   'P 1'
#
loop_
_entity.id
_entity.type
_entity.pdbx_description
1 polymer ?
#
loop_
_entity_poly.entity_id
_entity_poly.type
_entity_poly.pdbx_seq_one_letter_code
_entity_poly.pdbx_strand_id
1 'polypeptide(L)'
;LDSFWDAWLSQSSAPGIASACLVVKLGSEVADLSETMRETLDQGVDALVARIAQLLRQGAEDGTVRALEAPETTARMLYAKWLGAAVLAKLARSDAALRMARAETSAQLSPTGGQFPT
;
A
#
# COMPACT_ATOMS: atom_id res chain seq x y z
N LEU A 1 0.16 3.89 10.12
CA LEU A 1 0.00 3.54 8.69
C LEU A 1 0.22 4.75 7.76
N ASP A 2 -0.15 5.96 8.17
CA ASP A 2 0.06 7.18 7.38
C ASP A 2 1.49 7.34 6.86
N SER A 3 2.50 7.21 7.73
CA SER A 3 3.91 7.32 7.33
C SER A 3 4.32 6.35 6.22
N PHE A 4 3.79 5.13 6.23
CA PHE A 4 4.06 4.14 5.18
C PHE A 4 3.47 4.59 3.84
N TRP A 5 2.22 5.07 3.84
CA TRP A 5 1.56 5.56 2.64
C TRP A 5 2.16 6.88 2.13
N ASP A 6 2.55 7.78 3.02
CA ASP A 6 3.24 9.02 2.67
C ASP A 6 4.63 8.76 2.07
N ALA A 7 5.32 7.70 2.50
CA ALA A 7 6.61 7.29 1.93
C ALA A 7 6.52 6.82 0.46
N TRP A 8 5.33 6.53 -0.07
CA TRP A 8 5.15 6.29 -1.51
C TRP A 8 5.29 7.55 -2.36
N LEU A 9 4.96 8.72 -1.79
CA LEU A 9 5.15 10.01 -2.43
C LEU A 9 6.61 10.46 -2.30
N SER A 10 7.08 11.26 -3.26
CA SER A 10 8.38 11.90 -3.15
C SER A 10 8.38 12.88 -1.99
N GLN A 11 9.41 12.81 -1.15
CA GLN A 11 9.64 13.79 -0.10
C GLN A 11 10.74 14.77 -0.53
N SER A 12 10.82 15.93 0.12
CA SER A 12 11.78 16.98 -0.23
C SER A 12 13.24 16.51 -0.21
N SER A 13 13.54 15.46 0.56
CA SER A 13 14.89 14.91 0.74
C SER A 13 15.12 13.55 0.05
N ALA A 14 14.10 12.89 -0.48
CA ALA A 14 14.25 11.54 -1.02
C ALA A 14 13.18 11.14 -2.05
N PRO A 15 13.56 10.34 -3.08
CA PRO A 15 12.60 9.73 -3.99
C PRO A 15 11.67 8.78 -3.22
N GLY A 16 10.36 8.84 -3.52
CA GLY A 16 9.35 8.01 -2.86
C GLY A 16 9.41 6.54 -3.30
N ILE A 17 8.82 5.64 -2.52
CA ILE A 17 8.79 4.19 -2.79
C ILE A 17 8.29 3.90 -4.20
N ALA A 18 7.29 4.64 -4.71
CA ALA A 18 6.76 4.46 -6.06
C ALA A 18 7.84 4.53 -7.16
N SER A 19 8.88 5.34 -6.97
CA SER A 19 9.97 5.51 -7.93
C SER A 19 11.07 4.44 -7.81
N ALA A 20 11.18 3.75 -6.67
CA ALA A 20 12.19 2.73 -6.39
C ALA A 20 11.63 1.30 -6.40
N CYS A 21 10.31 1.13 -6.33
CA CYS A 21 9.65 -0.17 -6.19
C CYS A 21 9.94 -1.09 -7.40
N LEU A 22 10.57 -2.22 -7.13
CA LEU A 22 10.87 -3.23 -8.16
C LEU A 22 9.61 -3.92 -8.68
N VAL A 23 8.58 -4.10 -7.83
CA VAL A 23 7.30 -4.68 -8.25
C VAL A 23 6.65 -3.81 -9.35
N VAL A 24 6.68 -2.49 -9.17
CA VAL A 24 6.15 -1.52 -10.17
C VAL A 24 6.97 -1.53 -11.46
N LYS A 25 8.28 -1.72 -11.38
CA LYS A 25 9.18 -1.61 -12.54
C LYS A 25 9.28 -2.89 -13.36
N LEU A 26 9.31 -4.03 -12.69
CA LEU A 26 9.72 -5.30 -13.27
C LEU A 26 8.69 -6.41 -13.06
N GLY A 27 7.68 -6.21 -12.21
CA GLY A 27 6.80 -7.30 -11.76
C GLY A 27 6.16 -8.11 -12.89
N SER A 28 5.63 -7.43 -13.91
CA SER A 28 5.07 -8.09 -15.09
C SER A 28 6.12 -8.77 -15.96
N GLU A 29 7.28 -8.13 -16.16
CA GLU A 29 8.36 -8.66 -17.01
C GLU A 29 9.01 -9.90 -16.38
N VAL A 30 9.32 -9.87 -15.08
CA VAL A 30 9.96 -11.00 -14.40
C VAL A 30 9.03 -12.21 -14.28
N ALA A 31 7.72 -11.98 -14.21
CA ALA A 31 6.73 -13.05 -14.16
C ALA A 31 6.73 -13.91 -15.44
N ASP A 32 7.03 -13.32 -16.59
CA ASP A 32 7.09 -14.01 -17.87
C ASP A 32 8.49 -14.57 -18.19
N LEU A 33 9.55 -14.02 -17.58
CA LEU A 33 10.95 -14.32 -17.91
C LEU A 33 11.63 -15.30 -16.95
N SER A 34 11.24 -15.37 -15.68
CA SER A 34 11.93 -16.18 -14.68
C SER A 34 11.02 -16.64 -13.54
N GLU A 35 10.80 -17.96 -13.46
CA GLU A 35 10.03 -18.60 -12.39
C GLU A 35 10.58 -18.25 -10.99
N THR A 36 11.90 -18.38 -10.80
CA THR A 36 12.55 -18.13 -9.51
C THR A 36 12.42 -16.66 -9.08
N MET A 37 12.56 -15.71 -10.01
CA MET A 37 12.38 -14.30 -9.68
C MET A 37 10.91 -13.97 -9.41
N ARG A 38 9.99 -14.57 -10.18
CA ARG A 38 8.55 -14.44 -9.94
C ARG A 38 8.19 -14.91 -8.53
N GLU A 39 8.59 -16.11 -8.13
CA GLU A 39 8.34 -16.66 -6.80
C GLU A 39 8.96 -15.81 -5.70
N THR A 40 10.21 -15.35 -5.88
CA THR A 40 10.88 -14.46 -4.92
C THR A 40 10.11 -13.15 -4.74
N LEU A 41 9.65 -12.56 -5.85
CA LEU A 41 8.90 -11.31 -5.80
C LEU A 41 7.52 -11.50 -5.17
N ASP A 42 6.82 -12.59 -5.52
CA ASP A 42 5.51 -12.94 -4.99
C ASP A 42 5.54 -13.17 -3.47
N GLN A 43 6.53 -13.93 -2.97
CA GLN A 43 6.76 -14.11 -1.53
C GLN A 43 7.04 -12.78 -0.83
N GLY A 44 7.82 -11.89 -1.46
CA GLY A 44 8.08 -10.55 -0.93
C GLY A 44 6.82 -9.69 -0.84
N VAL A 45 5.94 -9.77 -1.85
CA VAL A 45 4.63 -9.10 -1.85
C VAL A 45 3.75 -9.65 -0.74
N ASP A 46 3.65 -10.97 -0.59
CA ASP A 46 2.84 -11.59 0.46
C ASP A 46 3.34 -11.22 1.87
N ALA A 47 4.65 -11.18 2.10
CA ALA A 47 5.23 -10.73 3.36
C ALA A 47 4.87 -9.26 3.67
N LEU A 48 4.94 -8.37 2.67
CA LEU A 48 4.56 -6.97 2.82
C LEU A 48 3.06 -6.82 3.12
N VAL A 49 2.20 -7.53 2.39
CA VAL A 49 0.74 -7.53 2.59
C VAL A 49 0.40 -8.04 3.99
N ALA A 50 1.04 -9.11 4.45
CA ALA A 50 0.85 -9.62 5.81
C ALA A 50 1.25 -8.57 6.87
N ARG A 51 2.32 -7.81 6.64
CA ARG A 51 2.72 -6.73 7.53
C ARG A 51 1.72 -5.57 7.55
N ILE A 52 1.15 -5.22 6.40
CA ILE A 52 0.08 -4.21 6.31
C ILE A 52 -1.16 -4.70 7.08
N ALA A 53 -1.56 -5.97 6.92
CA ALA A 53 -2.69 -6.55 7.65
C ALA A 53 -2.47 -6.56 9.17
N GLN A 54 -1.25 -6.82 9.63
CA GLN A 54 -0.88 -6.69 11.04
C GLN A 54 -1.05 -5.25 11.54
N LEU A 55 -0.56 -4.26 10.79
CA LEU A 55 -0.70 -2.85 11.15
C LEU A 55 -2.16 -2.38 11.15
N LEU A 56 -3.00 -2.92 10.26
CA LEU A 56 -4.44 -2.65 10.26
C LEU A 56 -5.12 -3.17 11.52
N ARG A 57 -4.76 -4.38 11.99
CA ARG A 57 -5.28 -4.94 13.25
C ARG A 57 -4.84 -4.12 14.46
N GLN A 58 -3.55 -3.80 14.54
CA GLN A 58 -3.01 -2.95 15.62
C GLN A 58 -3.66 -1.57 15.65
N GLY A 59 -3.86 -0.97 14.47
CA GLY A 59 -4.56 0.31 14.35
C GLY A 59 -6.02 0.25 14.79
N ALA A 60 -6.68 -0.90 14.61
CA ALA A 60 -8.05 -1.09 15.11
C ALA A 60 -8.07 -1.26 16.64
N GLU A 61 -7.08 -1.94 17.21
CA GLU A 61 -6.93 -2.13 18.66
C GLU A 61 -6.62 -0.80 19.39
N ASP A 62 -5.78 0.06 18.80
CA ASP A 62 -5.41 1.37 19.37
C ASP A 62 -6.35 2.53 18.97
N GLY A 63 -7.34 2.25 18.11
CA GLY A 63 -8.35 3.20 17.65
C GLY A 63 -7.87 4.21 16.59
N THR A 64 -6.66 4.05 16.03
CA THR A 64 -6.16 4.90 14.94
C THR A 64 -6.73 4.51 13.56
N VAL A 65 -7.26 3.30 13.42
CA VAL A 65 -7.89 2.76 12.22
C VAL A 65 -9.26 2.18 12.60
N ARG A 66 -10.28 2.31 11.73
CA ARG A 66 -11.56 1.61 11.98
C ARG A 66 -11.37 0.10 12.02
N ALA A 67 -12.19 -0.60 12.79
CA ALA A 67 -12.25 -2.05 12.73
C ALA A 67 -12.62 -2.53 11.30
N LEU A 68 -11.86 -3.49 10.79
CA LEU A 68 -12.05 -4.08 9.47
C LEU A 68 -12.42 -5.55 9.63
N GLU A 69 -13.46 -5.99 8.93
CA GLU A 69 -13.92 -7.39 8.97
C GLU A 69 -12.89 -8.36 8.37
N ALA A 70 -12.16 -7.92 7.34
CA ALA A 70 -11.12 -8.70 6.66
C ALA A 70 -9.84 -7.87 6.44
N PRO A 71 -8.97 -7.74 7.46
CA PRO A 71 -7.73 -6.97 7.38
C PRO A 71 -6.78 -7.45 6.27
N GLU A 72 -6.69 -8.76 6.06
CA GLU A 72 -5.81 -9.39 5.04
C GLU A 72 -6.26 -9.02 3.63
N THR A 73 -7.55 -9.16 3.34
CA THR A 73 -8.14 -8.77 2.06
C THR A 73 -7.99 -7.27 1.83
N THR A 74 -8.24 -6.45 2.87
CA THR A 74 -8.08 -5.00 2.80
C THR A 74 -6.64 -4.62 2.51
N ALA A 75 -5.66 -5.23 3.20
CA ALA A 75 -4.25 -5.01 2.98
C ALA A 75 -3.83 -5.31 1.53
N ARG A 76 -4.26 -6.46 0.98
CA ARG A 76 -3.96 -6.85 -0.41
C ARG A 76 -4.55 -5.85 -1.40
N MET A 77 -5.79 -5.42 -1.21
CA MET A 77 -6.45 -4.46 -2.09
C MET A 77 -5.85 -3.05 -1.99
N LEU A 78 -5.44 -2.62 -0.79
CA LEU A 78 -4.70 -1.38 -0.63
C LEU A 78 -3.37 -1.46 -1.38
N TYR A 79 -2.60 -2.53 -1.20
CA TYR A 79 -1.33 -2.67 -1.91
C TYR A 79 -1.51 -2.68 -3.44
N ALA A 80 -2.52 -3.38 -3.96
CA ALA A 80 -2.86 -3.36 -5.38
C ALA A 80 -3.23 -1.94 -5.88
N LYS A 81 -4.04 -1.19 -5.11
CA LYS A 81 -4.38 0.21 -5.40
C LYS A 81 -3.13 1.08 -5.53
N TRP A 82 -2.20 0.94 -4.60
CA TRP A 82 -0.94 1.71 -4.58
C TRP A 82 0.00 1.33 -5.72
N LEU A 83 0.10 0.04 -6.08
CA LEU A 83 0.83 -0.40 -7.27
C LEU A 83 0.25 0.24 -8.54
N GLY A 84 -1.07 0.20 -8.73
CA GLY A 84 -1.74 0.83 -9.86
C GLY A 84 -1.51 2.35 -9.91
N ALA A 85 -1.63 3.03 -8.77
CA ALA A 85 -1.36 4.45 -8.66
C ALA A 85 0.10 4.81 -9.01
N ALA A 86 1.08 3.99 -8.62
CA ALA A 86 2.48 4.18 -8.97
C ALA A 86 2.75 4.00 -10.47
N VAL A 87 2.10 3.02 -11.11
CA VAL A 87 2.17 2.83 -12.57
C VAL A 87 1.61 4.05 -13.30
N LEU A 88 0.41 4.52 -12.90
CA LEU A 88 -0.20 5.73 -13.47
C LEU A 88 0.67 6.97 -13.24
N ALA A 89 1.28 7.10 -12.06
CA ALA A 89 2.15 8.22 -11.76
C ALA A 89 3.41 8.24 -12.65
N LYS A 90 4.01 7.07 -12.89
CA LYS A 90 5.14 6.91 -13.81
C LYS A 90 4.75 7.27 -15.24
N LEU A 91 3.58 6.81 -15.70
CA LEU A 91 3.08 7.09 -17.06
C LEU A 91 2.81 8.58 -17.27
N ALA A 92 2.15 9.22 -16.31
CA ALA A 92 1.79 10.63 -16.38
C ALA A 92 2.94 11.58 -16.01
N ARG A 93 4.07 11.06 -15.50
CA ARG A 93 5.15 11.83 -14.87
C ARG A 93 4.62 12.82 -13.83
N SER A 94 3.64 12.37 -13.05
CA SER A 94 2.91 13.17 -12.07
C SER A 94 2.47 12.29 -10.91
N ASP A 95 2.56 12.77 -9.68
CA ASP A 95 2.14 12.05 -8.48
C ASP A 95 0.63 12.17 -8.18
N ALA A 96 -0.16 12.73 -9.10
CA ALA A 96 -1.60 12.92 -8.92
C ALA A 96 -2.34 11.62 -8.52
N ALA A 97 -2.07 10.50 -9.19
CA ALA A 97 -2.68 9.22 -8.86
C ALA A 97 -2.31 8.71 -7.46
N LEU A 98 -1.06 8.93 -7.04
CA LEU A 98 -0.60 8.57 -5.69
C LEU A 98 -1.28 9.43 -4.61
N ARG A 99 -1.44 10.73 -4.86
CA ARG A 99 -2.19 11.62 -3.94
C ARG A 99 -3.66 11.23 -3.81
N MET A 100 -4.30 10.83 -4.92
CA MET A 100 -5.67 10.31 -4.89
C MET A 100 -5.76 9.01 -4.08
N ALA A 101 -4.86 8.06 -4.34
CA ALA A 101 -4.79 6.81 -3.57
C ALA A 101 -4.56 7.07 -2.07
N ARG A 102 -3.73 8.07 -1.73
CA ARG A 102 -3.49 8.51 -0.35
C ARG A 102 -4.75 9.04 0.33
N ALA A 103 -5.46 9.96 -0.33
CA ALA A 103 -6.69 10.54 0.19
C ALA A 103 -7.76 9.46 0.41
N GLU A 104 -7.95 8.58 -0.57
CA GLU A 104 -8.93 7.49 -0.49
C GLU A 104 -8.56 6.45 0.59
N THR A 105 -7.27 6.08 0.69
CA THR A 105 -6.78 5.19 1.75
C THR A 105 -7.04 5.79 3.13
N SER A 106 -6.79 7.10 3.30
CA SER A 106 -7.06 7.80 4.56
C SER A 106 -8.54 7.76 4.91
N ALA A 107 -9.41 8.09 3.95
CA ALA A 107 -10.86 8.07 4.16
C ALA A 107 -11.37 6.67 4.49
N GLN A 108 -10.86 5.65 3.80
CA GLN A 108 -11.23 4.25 4.01
C GLN A 108 -10.81 3.72 5.39
N LEU A 109 -9.66 4.17 5.92
CA LEU A 109 -9.11 3.67 7.18
C LEU A 109 -9.47 4.52 8.40
N SER A 110 -9.99 5.73 8.20
CA SER A 110 -10.34 6.64 9.30
C SER A 110 -11.31 5.96 10.28
N PRO A 111 -11.09 6.09 11.60
CA PRO A 111 -12.02 5.60 12.61
C PRO A 111 -13.42 6.17 12.37
N THR A 112 -14.43 5.30 12.34
CA THR A 112 -15.81 5.76 12.30
C THR A 112 -16.14 6.30 13.68
N GLY A 113 -16.44 7.59 13.80
CA GLY A 113 -16.81 8.21 15.08
C GLY A 113 -18.02 7.50 15.69
N GLY A 114 -17.80 6.63 16.68
CA GLY A 114 -18.90 5.86 17.25
C GLY A 114 -18.56 4.61 18.09
N GLN A 115 -17.31 4.35 18.46
CA GLN A 115 -17.03 3.21 19.34
C GLN A 115 -15.97 3.56 20.39
N PHE A 116 -16.37 4.41 21.33
CA PHE A 116 -15.73 4.45 22.64
C PHE A 116 -16.44 3.41 23.52
N PRO A 117 -15.76 2.38 24.04
CA PRO A 117 -16.32 1.58 25.10
C PRO A 117 -16.35 2.43 26.39
N THR A 118 -17.54 2.65 26.94
CA THR A 118 -17.75 3.05 28.35
C THR A 118 -17.20 2.01 29.31
#